data_AF-L7MSB8-F1
#
_entry.id   AF-L7MSB8-F1
#
_cell.length_a   1.000
_cell.length_b   1.000
_cell.length_c   1.000
_cell.angle_alpha   90.00
_cell.angle_beta   90.00
_cell.angle_gamma   90.00
#
_symmetry.space_group_name_H-M   'P 1'
#
loop_
_entity.id
_entity.type
_entity.pdbx_description
1 polymer ?
#
loop_
_entity_poly.entity_id
_entity_poly.type
_entity_poly.pdbx_seq_one_letter_code
_entity_poly.pdbx_strand_id
1 'polypeptide(L)'
;SKKDKKDERRRKATEGSGSVRGGGGGNAREYKIKKTKKKGRKDDESDDESSHTDDTQAALTKHLLKTVCTDITNLIFNFLASDLMMAVDDPATITSEVRKKILTKLPEENKVALSKLHSALNEKSIEDFLSCLDSAAEACDIMVKKGDKKRERQILFQHRQALAEQLKVTEDPALILHLTSVLLFQFSTHSMLHAPGRCVPQIIAFLSGKIPEDQHTLLVKYQGLVVKQLVSQNKKTGQGDDPLSDELDKEQEDVTNTTRKELQELSSSIKDLVLKSRKSSVTEE
;
A
#
# COMPACT_ATOMS: atom_id res chain seq x y z
N SER A 1 -57.14 -8.70 -16.18
CA SER A 1 -57.59 -7.34 -16.44
C SER A 1 -57.95 -6.66 -15.12
N LYS A 2 -57.12 -5.72 -14.65
CA LYS A 2 -57.26 -5.01 -13.35
C LYS A 2 -56.76 -3.57 -13.52
N LYS A 3 -57.29 -2.86 -14.52
CA LYS A 3 -56.91 -1.48 -14.85
C LYS A 3 -57.99 -0.44 -14.56
N ASP A 4 -59.13 -0.81 -13.97
CA ASP A 4 -60.29 0.11 -13.88
C ASP A 4 -60.83 0.33 -12.45
N LYS A 5 -59.94 0.51 -11.46
CA LYS A 5 -60.37 0.89 -10.09
C LYS A 5 -59.60 2.05 -9.46
N LYS A 6 -58.83 2.81 -10.25
CA LYS A 6 -57.96 3.90 -9.77
C LYS A 6 -58.46 5.32 -10.07
N ASP A 7 -59.59 5.50 -10.77
CA ASP A 7 -60.01 6.84 -11.26
C ASP A 7 -61.31 7.45 -10.70
N GLU A 8 -61.96 6.83 -9.71
CA GLU A 8 -63.29 7.29 -9.23
C GLU A 8 -63.32 7.94 -7.82
N ARG A 9 -62.21 8.52 -7.35
CA ARG A 9 -62.20 9.36 -6.13
C ARG A 9 -61.46 10.68 -6.27
N ARG A 10 -61.40 11.21 -7.48
CA ARG A 10 -61.12 12.63 -7.72
C ARG A 10 -62.42 13.30 -8.16
N ARG A 11 -63.21 13.85 -7.21
CA ARG A 11 -64.05 15.07 -7.37
C ARG A 11 -65.10 15.22 -6.26
N LYS A 12 -64.80 16.10 -5.31
CA LYS A 12 -65.66 17.12 -4.66
C LYS A 12 -64.67 17.97 -3.84
N ALA A 13 -64.12 19.07 -4.38
CA ALA A 13 -64.67 20.45 -4.36
C ALA A 13 -65.04 20.86 -2.92
N THR A 14 -64.60 21.95 -2.30
CA THR A 14 -64.03 23.26 -2.71
C THR A 14 -63.73 24.05 -1.41
N GLU A 15 -63.04 25.20 -1.51
CA GLU A 15 -62.84 26.25 -0.46
C GLU A 15 -61.69 25.99 0.55
N GLY A 16 -60.75 26.90 0.84
CA GLY A 16 -60.53 28.28 0.40
C GLY A 16 -59.24 28.87 0.99
N SER A 17 -58.91 30.07 0.50
CA SER A 17 -58.13 31.15 1.14
C SER A 17 -56.65 30.97 1.53
N GLY A 18 -55.79 31.63 0.73
CA GLY A 18 -55.03 32.81 1.17
C GLY A 18 -53.80 32.61 2.08
N SER A 19 -52.62 33.02 1.59
CA SER A 19 -51.93 34.25 2.04
C SER A 19 -50.43 34.21 1.73
N VAL A 20 -49.96 35.32 1.19
CA VAL A 20 -48.59 35.66 0.83
C VAL A 20 -47.82 36.09 2.08
N ARG A 21 -46.55 35.67 2.22
CA ARG A 21 -45.36 36.49 2.52
C ARG A 21 -44.23 35.66 3.15
N GLY A 22 -43.15 35.48 2.38
CA GLY A 22 -41.83 35.14 2.90
C GLY A 22 -41.18 36.37 3.55
N GLY A 23 -40.47 36.14 4.66
CA GLY A 23 -39.70 37.14 5.39
C GLY A 23 -38.62 36.43 6.19
N GLY A 24 -37.38 36.90 6.03
CA GLY A 24 -36.15 36.23 6.47
C GLY A 24 -35.90 36.21 7.97
N GLY A 25 -34.76 35.60 8.34
CA GLY A 25 -34.21 35.68 9.69
C GLY A 25 -33.35 34.48 10.03
N GLY A 26 -32.05 34.55 9.71
CA GLY A 26 -31.08 33.51 10.03
C GLY A 26 -30.88 33.30 11.53
N ASN A 27 -30.34 32.14 11.89
CA ASN A 27 -29.63 31.98 13.14
C ASN A 27 -28.61 30.84 13.06
N ALA A 28 -27.38 31.21 12.73
CA ALA A 28 -26.19 30.45 13.04
C ALA A 28 -25.98 30.49 14.56
N ARG A 29 -25.85 29.32 15.20
CA ARG A 29 -25.43 29.24 16.61
C ARG A 29 -23.96 28.84 16.66
N GLU A 30 -23.13 29.84 16.91
CA GLU A 30 -21.72 29.71 17.28
C GLU A 30 -21.59 29.01 18.64
N TYR A 31 -20.71 28.01 18.72
CA TYR A 31 -20.25 27.43 19.97
C TYR A 31 -18.90 28.06 20.33
N LYS A 32 -18.92 29.03 21.25
CA LYS A 32 -17.70 29.58 21.89
C LYS A 32 -17.22 28.61 22.98
N ILE A 33 -16.01 28.09 22.85
CA ILE A 33 -15.30 27.42 23.95
C ILE A 33 -14.13 28.30 24.39
N LYS A 34 -14.19 28.70 25.67
CA LYS A 34 -13.23 29.58 26.35
C LYS A 34 -11.91 28.84 26.64
N LYS A 35 -10.79 29.55 26.44
CA LYS A 35 -9.46 29.15 26.93
C LYS A 35 -9.48 29.02 28.47
N THR A 36 -9.07 27.87 28.98
CA THR A 36 -8.68 27.69 30.38
C THR A 36 -7.18 27.43 30.45
N LYS A 37 -6.50 28.26 31.23
CA LYS A 37 -5.08 28.12 31.58
C LYS A 37 -5.03 27.16 32.77
N LYS A 38 -4.39 25.99 32.63
CA LYS A 38 -4.07 25.12 33.77
C LYS A 38 -2.58 24.78 33.81
N LYS A 39 -2.06 25.02 35.02
CA LYS A 39 -0.70 24.93 35.52
C LYS A 39 -0.29 23.45 35.69
N GLY A 40 0.90 23.14 35.19
CA GLY A 40 1.80 22.01 35.47
C GLY A 40 1.24 20.69 36.00
N ARG A 41 1.49 19.61 35.24
CA ARG A 41 1.96 18.34 35.82
C ARG A 41 2.82 17.61 34.78
N LYS A 42 3.89 17.01 35.28
CA LYS A 42 5.02 16.42 34.59
C LYS A 42 4.66 14.96 34.31
N ASP A 43 4.51 14.59 33.05
CA ASP A 43 4.42 13.19 32.60
C ASP A 43 5.52 13.02 31.54
N ASP A 44 6.66 12.46 31.98
CA ASP A 44 7.68 11.86 31.12
C ASP A 44 7.17 10.47 30.67
N GLU A 45 7.59 10.03 29.48
CA GLU A 45 7.35 8.73 28.82
C GLU A 45 6.08 8.57 27.95
N SER A 46 6.01 9.25 26.79
CA SER A 46 5.18 8.81 25.64
C SER A 46 5.56 9.47 24.30
N ASP A 47 6.83 9.79 24.04
CA ASP A 47 7.23 10.56 22.83
C ASP A 47 7.97 9.73 21.76
N ASP A 48 8.25 8.44 22.00
CA ASP A 48 9.06 7.62 21.07
C ASP A 48 8.23 6.81 20.06
N GLU A 49 7.06 6.29 20.47
CA GLU A 49 6.18 5.45 19.61
C GLU A 49 5.48 6.23 18.48
N SER A 50 5.18 7.52 18.67
CA SER A 50 4.53 8.34 17.64
C SER A 50 5.46 8.69 16.49
N SER A 51 6.78 8.70 16.72
CA SER A 51 7.76 9.11 15.70
C SER A 51 8.05 7.98 14.69
N HIS A 52 8.11 6.73 15.17
CA HIS A 52 8.41 5.56 14.35
C HIS A 52 7.26 5.12 13.43
N THR A 53 6.02 5.38 13.85
CA THR A 53 4.82 5.06 13.08
C THR A 53 4.66 5.98 11.87
N ASP A 54 4.88 7.29 12.04
CA ASP A 54 4.86 8.28 10.97
C ASP A 54 5.95 8.02 9.90
N ASP A 55 7.15 7.64 10.34
CA ASP A 55 8.24 7.28 9.41
C ASP A 55 7.91 6.03 8.59
N THR A 56 7.22 5.05 9.20
CA THR A 56 6.78 3.83 8.52
C THR A 56 5.66 4.12 7.52
N GLN A 57 4.70 4.95 7.90
CA GLN A 57 3.61 5.36 7.02
C GLN A 57 4.15 6.13 5.80
N ALA A 58 5.06 7.09 6.03
CA ALA A 58 5.73 7.82 4.95
C ALA A 58 6.54 6.89 4.03
N ALA A 59 7.19 5.87 4.61
CA ALA A 59 7.95 4.87 3.87
C ALA A 59 7.08 4.03 2.92
N LEU A 60 5.92 3.57 3.42
CA LEU A 60 4.94 2.79 2.65
C LEU A 60 4.29 3.66 1.57
N THR A 61 3.86 4.87 1.90
CA THR A 61 3.29 5.83 0.96
C THR A 61 4.25 6.12 -0.20
N LYS A 62 5.51 6.43 0.12
CA LYS A 62 6.54 6.65 -0.91
C LYS A 62 6.73 5.41 -1.78
N HIS A 63 6.74 4.21 -1.19
CA HIS A 63 6.92 2.98 -1.95
C HIS A 63 5.76 2.75 -2.92
N LEU A 64 4.51 2.94 -2.49
CA LEU A 64 3.33 2.80 -3.32
C LEU A 64 3.33 3.80 -4.50
N LEU A 65 3.66 5.07 -4.22
CA LEU A 65 3.79 6.11 -5.24
C LEU A 65 4.84 5.76 -6.30
N LYS A 66 5.98 5.22 -5.87
CA LYS A 66 7.12 4.87 -6.75
C LYS A 66 6.98 3.53 -7.48
N THR A 67 5.95 2.77 -7.20
CA THR A 67 5.71 1.45 -7.81
C THR A 67 4.33 1.44 -8.48
N VAL A 68 3.30 0.96 -7.80
CA VAL A 68 1.95 0.75 -8.36
C VAL A 68 1.37 2.04 -8.97
N CYS A 69 1.49 3.18 -8.28
CA CYS A 69 1.00 4.46 -8.81
C CYS A 69 1.76 4.90 -10.06
N THR A 70 3.07 4.62 -10.10
CA THR A 70 3.92 4.88 -11.26
C THR A 70 3.50 3.99 -12.43
N ASP A 71 3.20 2.71 -12.18
CA ASP A 71 2.71 1.78 -13.22
C ASP A 71 1.36 2.22 -13.78
N ILE A 72 0.42 2.61 -12.93
CA ILE A 72 -0.88 3.17 -13.35
C ILE A 72 -0.68 4.42 -14.21
N THR A 73 0.20 5.32 -13.78
CA THR A 73 0.53 6.53 -14.54
C THR A 73 1.12 6.15 -15.90
N ASN A 74 2.04 5.19 -15.93
CA ASN A 74 2.65 4.72 -17.17
C ASN A 74 1.62 4.10 -18.13
N LEU A 75 0.63 3.37 -17.62
CA LEU A 75 -0.46 2.84 -18.46
C LEU A 75 -1.26 3.95 -19.14
N ILE A 76 -1.61 5.02 -18.41
CA ILE A 76 -2.33 6.18 -18.99
C ILE A 76 -1.45 6.88 -20.05
N PHE A 77 -0.18 7.09 -19.75
CA PHE A 77 0.75 7.70 -20.69
C PHE A 77 0.95 6.83 -21.94
N ASN A 78 1.05 5.52 -21.79
CA ASN A 78 1.20 4.59 -22.91
C ASN A 78 -0.05 4.55 -23.79
N PHE A 79 -1.23 4.58 -23.17
CA PHE A 79 -2.52 4.64 -23.86
C PHE A 79 -2.56 5.86 -24.79
N LEU A 80 -2.24 7.05 -24.28
CA LEU A 80 -2.23 8.28 -25.08
C LEU A 80 -1.08 8.34 -26.09
N ALA A 81 0.06 7.73 -25.77
CA ALA A 81 1.16 7.60 -26.72
C ALA A 81 0.78 6.74 -27.93
N SER A 82 -0.23 5.86 -27.81
CA SER A 82 -0.72 5.03 -28.91
C SER A 82 -1.25 5.88 -30.07
N ASP A 83 -2.02 6.92 -29.75
CA ASP A 83 -2.57 7.86 -30.74
C ASP A 83 -1.47 8.64 -31.49
N LEU A 84 -0.30 8.78 -30.85
CA LEU A 84 0.87 9.45 -31.41
C LEU A 84 1.86 8.49 -32.10
N MET A 85 1.54 7.20 -32.20
CA MET A 85 2.46 6.14 -32.66
C MET A 85 3.77 6.06 -31.83
N MET A 86 3.69 6.38 -30.54
CA MET A 86 4.82 6.39 -29.59
C MET A 86 4.66 5.36 -28.46
N ALA A 87 3.59 4.56 -28.47
CA ALA A 87 3.38 3.53 -27.46
C ALA A 87 4.49 2.47 -27.49
N VAL A 88 4.77 1.91 -26.31
CA VAL A 88 5.70 0.81 -26.11
C VAL A 88 4.94 -0.44 -25.67
N ASP A 89 5.50 -1.61 -25.98
CA ASP A 89 4.88 -2.90 -25.60
C ASP A 89 4.87 -3.10 -24.07
N ASP A 90 5.91 -2.63 -23.38
CA ASP A 90 6.03 -2.69 -21.93
C ASP A 90 5.93 -1.29 -21.29
N PRO A 91 4.77 -0.92 -20.72
CA PRO A 91 4.58 0.34 -20.01
C PRO A 91 5.54 0.54 -18.83
N ALA A 92 6.09 -0.51 -18.23
CA ALA A 92 7.04 -0.37 -17.11
C ALA A 92 8.34 0.33 -17.54
N THR A 93 8.69 0.29 -18.83
CA THR A 93 9.86 0.98 -19.39
C THR A 93 9.70 2.50 -19.49
N ILE A 94 8.48 3.02 -19.35
CA ILE A 94 8.22 4.44 -19.45
C ILE A 94 8.78 5.16 -18.23
N THR A 95 9.88 5.88 -18.44
CA THR A 95 10.55 6.65 -17.39
C THR A 95 9.92 8.03 -17.19
N SER A 96 10.36 8.74 -16.15
CA SER A 96 10.01 10.14 -15.90
C SER A 96 10.29 11.03 -17.12
N GLU A 97 11.42 10.83 -17.79
CA GLU A 97 11.85 11.57 -18.97
C GLU A 97 10.97 11.25 -20.17
N VAL A 98 10.60 9.98 -20.36
CA VAL A 98 9.69 9.56 -21.44
C VAL A 98 8.31 10.16 -21.23
N ARG A 99 7.76 10.15 -20.01
CA ARG A 99 6.49 10.84 -19.68
C ARG A 99 6.54 12.32 -20.03
N LYS A 100 7.64 13.01 -19.69
CA LYS A 100 7.81 14.43 -20.05
C LYS A 100 7.84 14.64 -21.56
N LYS A 101 8.50 13.75 -22.33
CA LYS A 101 8.49 13.82 -23.80
C LYS A 101 7.07 13.66 -24.37
N ILE A 102 6.31 12.66 -23.89
CA ILE A 102 4.92 12.44 -24.30
C ILE A 102 4.07 13.69 -23.98
N LEU A 103 4.20 14.26 -22.78
CA LEU A 103 3.49 15.49 -22.37
C LEU A 103 3.68 16.66 -23.36
N THR A 104 4.85 16.80 -23.99
CA THR A 104 5.07 17.88 -24.97
C THR A 104 4.32 17.71 -26.28
N LYS A 105 3.81 16.51 -26.55
CA LYS A 105 3.12 16.15 -27.79
C LYS A 105 1.60 16.05 -27.62
N LEU A 106 1.11 16.10 -26.39
CA LEU A 106 -0.32 16.01 -26.09
C LEU A 106 -1.01 17.38 -26.26
N PRO A 107 -2.32 17.37 -26.58
CA PRO A 107 -3.17 18.56 -26.53
C PRO A 107 -3.12 19.26 -25.17
N GLU A 108 -3.31 20.59 -25.16
CA GLU A 108 -3.24 21.39 -23.92
C GLU A 108 -4.29 20.99 -22.88
N GLU A 109 -5.43 20.45 -23.31
CA GLU A 109 -6.49 19.95 -22.43
C GLU A 109 -6.02 18.75 -21.55
N ASN A 110 -5.33 17.77 -22.13
CA ASN A 110 -4.78 16.62 -21.38
C ASN A 110 -3.52 17.00 -20.59
N LYS A 111 -2.70 17.90 -21.16
CA LYS A 111 -1.35 18.20 -20.68
C LYS A 111 -1.33 18.78 -19.27
N VAL A 112 -2.29 19.64 -18.91
CA VAL A 112 -2.39 20.22 -17.57
C VAL A 112 -2.66 19.15 -16.52
N ALA A 113 -3.65 18.28 -16.76
CA ALA A 113 -4.03 17.23 -15.83
C ALA A 113 -2.91 16.18 -15.66
N LEU A 114 -2.30 15.74 -16.77
CA LEU A 114 -1.21 14.77 -16.74
C LEU A 114 0.09 15.31 -16.15
N SER A 115 0.35 16.62 -16.28
CA SER A 115 1.51 17.25 -15.61
C SER A 115 1.36 17.21 -14.08
N LYS A 116 0.14 17.40 -13.58
CA LYS A 116 -0.17 17.26 -12.15
C LYS A 116 -0.01 15.81 -11.70
N LEU A 117 -0.59 14.86 -12.43
CA LEU A 117 -0.45 13.43 -12.15
C LEU A 117 1.03 12.99 -12.11
N HIS A 118 1.83 13.43 -13.08
CA HIS A 118 3.26 13.17 -13.11
C HIS A 118 4.00 13.69 -11.88
N SER A 119 3.62 14.87 -11.40
CA SER A 119 4.24 15.52 -10.23
C SER A 119 3.84 14.82 -8.93
N ALA A 120 2.57 14.40 -8.81
CA ALA A 120 2.03 13.71 -7.64
C ALA A 120 2.78 12.42 -7.27
N LEU A 121 3.42 11.75 -8.23
CA LEU A 121 4.30 10.58 -7.98
C LEU A 121 5.52 10.89 -7.09
N ASN A 122 5.85 12.17 -6.88
CA ASN A 122 6.96 12.62 -6.04
C ASN A 122 6.49 13.25 -4.72
N GLU A 123 5.17 13.35 -4.52
CA GLU A 123 4.59 13.92 -3.31
C GLU A 123 4.58 12.89 -2.17
N LYS A 124 3.97 13.27 -1.03
CA LYS A 124 3.89 12.44 0.17
C LYS A 124 2.45 11.98 0.49
N SER A 125 1.53 12.18 -0.44
CA SER A 125 0.09 12.01 -0.24
C SER A 125 -0.49 11.09 -1.31
N ILE A 126 -1.17 10.03 -0.89
CA ILE A 126 -1.84 9.10 -1.79
C ILE A 126 -3.15 9.72 -2.26
N GLU A 127 -3.82 10.42 -1.37
CA GLU A 127 -5.08 11.12 -1.62
C GLU A 127 -4.92 12.18 -2.72
N ASP A 128 -3.83 12.94 -2.69
CA ASP A 128 -3.52 13.93 -3.74
C ASP A 128 -3.22 13.25 -5.09
N PHE A 129 -2.50 12.12 -5.07
CA PHE A 129 -2.28 11.30 -6.27
C PHE A 129 -3.60 10.78 -6.86
N LEU A 130 -4.50 10.24 -6.03
CA LEU A 130 -5.79 9.71 -6.49
C LEU A 130 -6.67 10.81 -7.09
N SER A 131 -6.71 11.99 -6.46
CA SER A 131 -7.41 13.17 -7.00
C SER A 131 -6.85 13.61 -8.37
N CYS A 132 -5.51 13.62 -8.51
CA CYS A 132 -4.87 13.91 -9.79
C CYS A 132 -5.13 12.82 -10.84
N LEU A 133 -5.21 11.55 -10.42
CA LEU A 133 -5.51 10.41 -11.29
C LEU A 133 -6.93 10.51 -11.85
N ASP A 134 -7.92 10.80 -11.01
CA ASP A 134 -9.30 10.97 -11.43
C ASP A 134 -9.42 12.16 -12.42
N SER A 135 -8.78 13.29 -12.10
CA SER A 135 -8.75 14.47 -12.98
C SER A 135 -8.08 14.18 -14.33
N ALA A 136 -7.00 13.39 -14.33
CA ALA A 136 -6.30 13.00 -15.55
C ALA A 136 -7.11 12.00 -16.37
N ALA A 137 -7.77 11.04 -15.73
CA ALA A 137 -8.63 10.07 -16.41
C ALA A 137 -9.81 10.78 -17.08
N GLU A 138 -10.45 11.73 -16.41
CA GLU A 138 -11.52 12.56 -16.98
C GLU A 138 -11.02 13.37 -18.18
N ALA A 139 -9.88 14.05 -18.06
CA ALA A 139 -9.30 14.85 -19.15
C ALA A 139 -8.82 14.01 -20.35
N CYS A 140 -8.65 12.69 -20.17
CA CYS A 140 -8.21 11.77 -21.21
C CYS A 140 -9.33 10.84 -21.71
N ASP A 141 -10.58 11.11 -21.34
CA ASP A 141 -11.75 10.27 -21.64
C ASP A 141 -11.59 8.79 -21.22
N ILE A 142 -10.80 8.55 -20.18
CA ILE A 142 -10.57 7.21 -19.61
C ILE A 142 -11.62 6.93 -18.54
N MET A 143 -12.44 5.92 -18.77
CA MET A 143 -13.48 5.50 -17.83
C MET A 143 -12.90 4.60 -16.73
N VAL A 144 -12.67 5.17 -15.54
CA VAL A 144 -12.29 4.39 -14.35
C VAL A 144 -13.52 3.74 -13.72
N LYS A 145 -13.57 2.41 -13.74
CA LYS A 145 -14.65 1.65 -13.10
C LYS A 145 -14.29 1.33 -11.65
N LYS A 146 -15.22 1.60 -10.73
CA LYS A 146 -15.10 1.12 -9.35
C LYS A 146 -15.10 -0.40 -9.32
N GLY A 147 -14.25 -0.99 -8.49
CA GLY A 147 -14.27 -2.42 -8.20
C GLY A 147 -15.63 -2.82 -7.62
N ASP A 148 -16.20 -3.91 -8.10
CA ASP A 148 -17.33 -4.53 -7.42
C ASP A 148 -16.82 -5.45 -6.29
N LYS A 149 -17.62 -5.66 -5.24
CA LYS A 149 -17.24 -6.47 -4.08
C LYS A 149 -16.82 -7.91 -4.45
N LYS A 150 -17.34 -8.48 -5.54
CA LYS A 150 -17.00 -9.84 -5.98
C LYS A 150 -15.62 -9.84 -6.64
N ARG A 151 -15.33 -8.85 -7.48
CA ARG A 151 -14.04 -8.66 -8.13
C ARG A 151 -12.94 -8.34 -7.12
N GLU A 152 -13.21 -7.50 -6.12
CA GLU A 152 -12.27 -7.23 -5.03
C GLU A 152 -11.89 -8.51 -4.26
N ARG A 153 -12.88 -9.32 -3.88
CA ARG A 153 -12.62 -10.63 -3.23
C ARG A 153 -11.80 -11.56 -4.12
N GLN A 154 -12.11 -11.59 -5.42
CA GLN A 154 -11.38 -12.41 -6.38
C GLN A 154 -9.91 -11.97 -6.50
N ILE A 155 -9.67 -10.66 -6.60
CA ILE A 155 -8.32 -10.08 -6.66
C ILE A 155 -7.55 -10.41 -5.37
N LEU A 156 -8.16 -10.24 -4.20
CA LEU A 156 -7.52 -10.59 -2.92
C LEU A 156 -7.15 -12.07 -2.86
N PHE A 157 -8.03 -12.96 -3.34
CA PHE A 157 -7.75 -14.39 -3.39
C PHE A 157 -6.59 -14.72 -4.34
N GLN A 158 -6.61 -14.17 -5.56
CA GLN A 158 -5.58 -14.39 -6.56
C GLN A 158 -4.23 -13.83 -6.11
N HIS A 159 -4.20 -12.65 -5.50
CA HIS A 159 -3.00 -12.05 -4.94
C HIS A 159 -2.35 -12.96 -3.89
N ARG A 160 -3.14 -13.49 -2.95
CA ARG A 160 -2.63 -14.44 -1.95
C ARG A 160 -2.08 -15.71 -2.59
N GLN A 161 -2.76 -16.24 -3.61
CA GLN A 161 -2.29 -17.43 -4.31
C GLN A 161 -0.98 -17.16 -5.05
N ALA A 162 -0.85 -16.02 -5.72
CA ALA A 162 0.36 -15.62 -6.43
C ALA A 162 1.55 -15.46 -5.47
N LEU A 163 1.37 -14.75 -4.34
CA LEU A 163 2.41 -14.62 -3.31
C LEU A 163 2.82 -15.96 -2.70
N ALA A 164 1.84 -16.84 -2.43
CA ALA A 164 2.13 -18.18 -1.90
C ALA A 164 2.90 -19.04 -2.91
N GLU A 165 2.61 -18.92 -4.21
CA GLU A 165 3.33 -19.64 -5.25
C GLU A 165 4.76 -19.11 -5.40
N GLN A 166 4.95 -17.79 -5.37
CA GLN A 166 6.29 -17.17 -5.34
C GLN A 166 7.08 -17.67 -4.12
N LEU A 167 6.48 -17.68 -2.94
CA LEU A 167 7.14 -18.13 -1.71
C LEU A 167 7.63 -19.59 -1.78
N LYS A 168 6.92 -20.47 -2.48
CA LYS A 168 7.35 -21.88 -2.64
C LYS A 168 8.71 -21.97 -3.34
N VAL A 169 8.87 -21.23 -4.44
CA VAL A 169 10.06 -21.29 -5.30
C VAL A 169 11.20 -20.38 -4.85
N THR A 170 10.93 -19.39 -3.98
CA THR A 170 11.97 -18.46 -3.49
C THR A 170 13.00 -19.18 -2.62
N GLU A 171 14.29 -18.98 -2.93
CA GLU A 171 15.40 -19.49 -2.10
C GLU A 171 16.13 -18.38 -1.33
N ASP A 172 15.99 -17.11 -1.75
CA ASP A 172 16.61 -15.98 -1.08
C ASP A 172 15.98 -15.74 0.31
N PRO A 173 16.76 -15.80 1.41
CA PRO A 173 16.23 -15.63 2.76
C PRO A 173 15.51 -14.30 2.99
N ALA A 174 16.02 -13.20 2.43
CA ALA A 174 15.39 -11.89 2.60
C ALA A 174 14.01 -11.84 1.94
N LEU A 175 13.89 -12.39 0.72
CA LEU A 175 12.61 -12.49 0.03
C LEU A 175 11.65 -13.49 0.68
N ILE A 176 12.14 -14.61 1.23
CA ILE A 176 11.31 -15.56 2.01
C ILE A 176 10.69 -14.83 3.21
N LEU A 177 11.49 -14.10 3.98
CA LEU A 177 11.00 -13.34 5.12
C LEU A 177 9.99 -12.27 4.69
N HIS A 178 10.30 -11.54 3.62
CA HIS A 178 9.41 -10.49 3.10
C HIS A 178 8.04 -11.05 2.70
N LEU A 179 8.01 -12.07 1.84
CA LEU A 179 6.78 -12.69 1.35
C LEU A 179 5.96 -13.31 2.49
N THR A 180 6.63 -13.98 3.44
CA THR A 180 5.97 -14.58 4.60
C THR A 180 5.32 -13.51 5.49
N SER A 181 6.03 -12.42 5.80
CA SER A 181 5.51 -11.33 6.61
C SER A 181 4.30 -10.64 5.96
N VAL A 182 4.35 -10.37 4.65
CA VAL A 182 3.24 -9.77 3.91
C VAL A 182 2.02 -10.71 3.87
N LEU A 183 2.24 -12.02 3.68
CA LEU A 183 1.17 -13.02 3.70
C LEU A 183 0.51 -13.13 5.08
N LEU A 184 1.29 -13.18 6.17
CA LEU A 184 0.76 -13.21 7.55
C LEU A 184 -0.02 -11.93 7.88
N PHE A 185 0.46 -10.78 7.43
CA PHE A 185 -0.29 -9.53 7.55
C PHE A 185 -1.63 -9.62 6.82
N GLN A 186 -1.62 -10.12 5.58
CA GLN A 186 -2.86 -10.26 4.80
C GLN A 186 -3.83 -11.29 5.40
N PHE A 187 -3.34 -12.33 6.08
CA PHE A 187 -4.19 -13.30 6.78
C PHE A 187 -4.83 -12.73 8.05
N SER A 188 -4.10 -11.92 8.81
CA SER A 188 -4.59 -11.33 10.07
C SER A 188 -5.48 -10.11 9.87
N THR A 189 -5.27 -9.33 8.81
CA THR A 189 -5.98 -8.05 8.56
C THR A 189 -6.96 -8.09 7.40
N HIS A 190 -6.93 -9.16 6.58
CA HIS A 190 -7.67 -9.28 5.32
C HIS A 190 -7.39 -8.16 4.29
N SER A 191 -6.29 -7.42 4.46
CA SER A 191 -5.90 -6.30 3.61
C SER A 191 -4.60 -6.59 2.87
N MET A 192 -4.49 -6.13 1.62
CA MET A 192 -3.22 -6.22 0.88
C MET A 192 -2.23 -5.21 1.43
N LEU A 193 -0.98 -5.63 1.57
CA LEU A 193 0.10 -4.77 1.98
C LEU A 193 1.18 -4.78 0.90
N HIS A 194 1.40 -3.61 0.31
CA HIS A 194 2.48 -3.38 -0.63
C HIS A 194 3.60 -2.62 0.09
N ALA A 195 4.65 -3.33 0.49
CA ALA A 195 5.69 -2.79 1.36
C ALA A 195 7.09 -3.06 0.81
N PRO A 196 8.05 -2.14 1.01
CA PRO A 196 9.45 -2.40 0.71
C PRO A 196 10.08 -3.31 1.78
N GLY A 197 11.15 -4.03 1.44
CA GLY A 197 11.85 -4.94 2.36
C GLY A 197 12.33 -4.28 3.67
N ARG A 198 12.68 -2.99 3.64
CA ARG A 198 13.09 -2.21 4.82
C ARG A 198 11.98 -2.03 5.87
N CYS A 199 10.72 -2.21 5.50
CA CYS A 199 9.57 -2.11 6.41
C CYS A 199 9.20 -3.46 7.05
N VAL A 200 9.89 -4.55 6.68
CA VAL A 200 9.61 -5.90 7.20
C VAL A 200 9.71 -5.99 8.73
N PRO A 201 10.71 -5.38 9.41
CA PRO A 201 10.76 -5.40 10.88
C PRO A 201 9.52 -4.81 11.53
N GLN A 202 8.99 -3.71 10.98
CA GLN A 202 7.78 -3.06 11.48
C GLN A 202 6.52 -3.92 11.23
N ILE A 203 6.48 -4.63 10.10
CA ILE A 203 5.41 -5.60 9.84
C ILE A 203 5.44 -6.74 10.86
N ILE A 204 6.63 -7.29 11.16
CA ILE A 204 6.79 -8.35 12.15
C ILE A 204 6.38 -7.86 13.54
N ALA A 205 6.80 -6.65 13.92
CA ALA A 205 6.38 -6.04 15.18
C ALA A 205 4.85 -5.87 15.27
N PHE A 206 4.19 -5.44 14.19
CA PHE A 206 2.73 -5.35 14.13
C PHE A 206 2.03 -6.72 14.24
N LEU A 207 2.66 -7.79 13.75
CA LEU A 207 2.13 -9.15 13.87
C LEU A 207 2.20 -9.69 15.30
N SER A 208 2.96 -9.05 16.20
CA SER A 208 2.95 -9.38 17.62
C SER A 208 1.53 -9.29 18.19
N GLY A 209 1.06 -10.39 18.79
CA GLY A 209 -0.31 -10.51 19.30
C GLY A 209 -1.40 -10.76 18.24
N LYS A 210 -1.05 -10.81 16.95
CA LYS A 210 -1.96 -11.22 15.85
C LYS A 210 -1.72 -12.67 15.39
N ILE A 211 -0.55 -13.20 15.70
CA ILE A 211 -0.14 -14.58 15.42
C ILE A 211 0.32 -15.27 16.72
N PRO A 212 0.36 -16.61 16.76
CA PRO A 212 0.92 -17.35 17.89
C PRO A 212 2.36 -16.94 18.24
N GLU A 213 2.67 -16.92 19.54
CA GLU A 213 3.95 -16.41 20.07
C GLU A 213 5.17 -17.18 19.58
N ASP A 214 5.02 -18.50 19.38
CA ASP A 214 6.03 -19.38 18.79
C ASP A 214 6.35 -18.99 17.35
N GLN A 215 5.32 -18.63 16.56
CA GLN A 215 5.50 -18.18 15.17
C GLN A 215 6.16 -16.80 15.12
N HIS A 216 5.75 -15.88 16.00
CA HIS A 216 6.37 -14.56 16.10
C HIS A 216 7.85 -14.65 16.50
N THR A 217 8.17 -15.47 17.51
CA THR A 217 9.54 -15.71 17.95
C THR A 217 10.42 -16.27 16.82
N LEU A 218 9.87 -17.19 16.02
CA LEU A 218 10.56 -17.74 14.85
C LEU A 218 10.84 -16.66 13.79
N LEU A 219 9.89 -15.77 13.50
CA LEU A 219 10.07 -14.65 12.56
C LEU A 219 11.16 -13.68 13.03
N VAL A 220 11.15 -13.31 14.32
CA VAL A 220 12.16 -12.40 14.90
C VAL A 220 13.55 -13.04 14.83
N LYS A 221 13.67 -14.33 15.14
CA LYS A 221 14.95 -15.06 15.00
C LYS A 221 15.45 -15.01 13.56
N TYR A 222 14.59 -15.34 12.60
CA TYR A 222 14.95 -15.36 11.19
C TYR A 222 15.30 -13.96 10.66
N GLN A 223 14.57 -12.93 11.09
CA GLN A 223 14.89 -11.53 10.80
C GLN A 223 16.30 -11.17 11.27
N GLY A 224 16.68 -11.54 12.50
CA GLY A 224 18.02 -11.28 13.03
C GLY A 224 19.12 -11.90 12.17
N LEU A 225 18.92 -13.14 11.72
CA LEU A 225 19.86 -13.83 10.82
C LEU A 225 19.94 -13.17 9.43
N VAL A 226 18.80 -12.79 8.84
CA VAL A 226 18.76 -12.08 7.54
C VAL A 226 19.52 -10.74 7.64
N VAL A 227 19.28 -9.96 8.69
CA VAL A 227 19.98 -8.69 8.91
C VAL A 227 21.49 -8.92 9.07
N LYS A 228 21.89 -9.93 9.84
CA LYS A 228 23.30 -10.31 10.00
C LYS A 228 23.95 -10.65 8.66
N GLN A 229 23.28 -11.44 7.82
CA GLN A 229 23.77 -11.78 6.48
C GLN A 229 23.93 -10.54 5.59
N LEU A 230 22.92 -9.66 5.54
CA LEU A 230 22.94 -8.46 4.69
C LEU A 230 24.05 -7.47 5.11
N VAL A 231 24.26 -7.29 6.41
CA VAL A 231 25.34 -6.41 6.93
C VAL A 231 26.72 -6.99 6.59
N SER A 232 26.91 -8.31 6.73
CA SER A 232 28.17 -8.97 6.37
C SER A 232 28.47 -8.89 4.88
N GLN A 233 27.46 -8.95 4.00
CA GLN A 233 27.65 -8.80 2.56
C GLN A 233 28.09 -7.38 2.19
N ASN A 234 27.53 -6.35 2.83
CA ASN A 234 27.91 -4.95 2.57
C ASN A 234 29.35 -4.63 3.00
N LYS A 235 29.88 -5.28 4.05
CA LYS A 235 31.27 -5.07 4.50
C LYS A 235 32.30 -5.59 3.49
N LYS A 236 32.05 -6.75 2.87
CA LYS A 236 32.96 -7.34 1.86
C LYS A 236 33.09 -6.50 0.59
N THR A 237 32.09 -5.69 0.24
CA THR A 237 32.14 -4.80 -0.92
C THR A 237 32.89 -3.48 -0.70
N GLY A 238 33.28 -3.15 0.55
CA GLY A 238 33.86 -1.84 0.90
C GLY A 238 35.34 -1.86 1.35
N GLN A 239 35.96 -3.03 1.48
CA GLN A 239 37.35 -3.18 1.88
C GLN A 239 38.22 -3.40 0.64
N GLY A 240 39.09 -2.42 0.33
CA GLY A 240 40.15 -2.60 -0.66
C GLY A 240 41.24 -3.52 -0.11
N ASP A 241 41.86 -4.29 -1.01
CA ASP A 241 42.87 -5.32 -0.75
C ASP A 241 43.99 -4.84 0.20
N ASP A 242 43.89 -5.17 1.49
CA ASP A 242 44.95 -4.97 2.49
C ASP A 242 45.51 -6.35 2.93
N PRO A 243 46.79 -6.68 2.66
CA PRO A 243 47.37 -8.02 2.87
C PRO A 243 47.52 -8.48 4.33
N LEU A 244 47.08 -7.69 5.32
CA LEU A 244 47.20 -7.98 6.76
C LEU A 244 45.94 -8.63 7.37
N SER A 245 44.95 -9.02 6.55
CA SER A 245 43.60 -9.42 6.96
C SER A 245 43.30 -10.93 6.98
N ASP A 246 44.23 -11.78 6.52
CA ASP A 246 43.99 -13.20 6.21
C ASP A 246 43.46 -14.10 7.36
N GLU A 247 43.72 -13.77 8.64
CA GLU A 247 43.17 -14.54 9.77
C GLU A 247 41.80 -14.03 10.23
N LEU A 248 41.59 -12.71 10.21
CA LEU A 248 40.30 -12.07 10.52
C LEU A 248 39.25 -12.40 9.45
N ASP A 249 39.68 -12.53 8.19
CA ASP A 249 38.82 -12.88 7.07
C ASP A 249 38.31 -14.32 7.15
N LYS A 250 39.12 -15.27 7.64
CA LYS A 250 38.72 -16.68 7.81
C LYS A 250 37.68 -16.87 8.91
N GLU A 251 37.85 -16.21 10.06
CA GLU A 251 36.84 -16.25 11.13
C GLU A 251 35.54 -15.58 10.69
N GLN A 252 35.63 -14.44 10.00
CA GLN A 252 34.46 -13.74 9.47
C GLN A 252 33.74 -14.58 8.40
N GLU A 253 34.48 -15.30 7.56
CA GLU A 253 33.94 -16.20 6.55
C GLU A 253 33.22 -17.41 7.17
N ASP A 254 33.78 -18.02 8.22
CA ASP A 254 33.15 -19.15 8.91
C ASP A 254 31.84 -18.76 9.61
N VAL A 255 31.81 -17.57 10.24
CA VAL A 255 30.59 -17.02 10.83
C VAL A 255 29.52 -16.73 9.76
N THR A 256 29.90 -16.25 8.58
CA THR A 256 28.96 -16.04 7.48
C THR A 256 28.42 -17.35 6.91
N ASN A 257 29.26 -18.37 6.78
CA ASN A 257 28.86 -19.70 6.33
C ASN A 257 27.90 -20.37 7.32
N THR A 258 28.17 -20.25 8.61
CA THR A 258 27.29 -20.75 9.67
C THR A 258 25.93 -20.06 9.63
N THR A 259 25.92 -18.73 9.53
CA THR A 259 24.67 -17.93 9.43
C THR A 259 23.85 -18.31 8.19
N ARG A 260 24.51 -18.56 7.04
CA ARG A 260 23.85 -18.98 5.80
C ARG A 260 23.22 -20.37 5.93
N LYS A 261 23.91 -21.33 6.57
CA LYS A 261 23.38 -22.68 6.82
C LYS A 261 22.14 -22.62 7.73
N GLU A 262 22.21 -21.88 8.83
CA GLU A 262 21.07 -21.70 9.73
C GLU A 262 19.85 -21.09 9.01
N LEU A 263 20.08 -20.10 8.14
CA LEU A 263 19.00 -19.52 7.32
C LEU A 263 18.39 -20.55 6.36
N GLN A 264 19.20 -21.38 5.72
CA GLN A 264 18.69 -22.44 4.84
C GLN A 264 17.86 -23.48 5.59
N GLU A 265 18.30 -23.89 6.78
CA GLU A 265 17.57 -24.83 7.64
C GLU A 265 16.21 -24.27 8.08
N LEU A 266 16.17 -23.01 8.54
CA LEU A 266 14.95 -22.36 9.01
C LEU A 266 14.01 -21.93 7.89
N SER A 267 14.48 -21.83 6.64
CA SER A 267 13.68 -21.35 5.50
C SER A 267 12.43 -22.18 5.28
N SER A 268 12.51 -23.51 5.45
CA SER A 268 11.36 -24.40 5.33
C SER A 268 10.29 -24.09 6.38
N SER A 269 10.70 -23.94 7.64
CA SER A 269 9.82 -23.60 8.76
C SER A 269 9.16 -22.24 8.59
N ILE A 270 9.87 -21.23 8.07
CA ILE A 270 9.32 -19.90 7.79
C ILE A 270 8.25 -19.97 6.70
N LYS A 271 8.53 -20.67 5.60
CA LYS A 271 7.55 -20.86 4.52
C LYS A 271 6.29 -21.58 5.03
N ASP A 272 6.47 -22.56 5.91
CA ASP A 272 5.39 -23.37 6.46
C ASP A 272 4.39 -22.57 7.32
N LEU A 273 4.81 -21.43 7.92
CA LEU A 273 3.92 -20.54 8.69
C LEU A 273 2.69 -20.11 7.89
N VAL A 274 2.83 -19.95 6.58
CA VAL A 274 1.77 -19.49 5.68
C VAL A 274 1.29 -20.57 4.72
N LEU A 275 2.13 -21.55 4.37
CA LEU A 275 1.75 -22.63 3.45
C LEU A 275 0.99 -23.77 4.12
N LYS A 276 1.24 -24.06 5.42
CA LYS A 276 0.59 -25.16 6.16
C LYS A 276 -0.57 -24.72 7.05
N SER A 277 -0.71 -23.43 7.37
CA SER A 277 -1.75 -22.93 8.29
C SER A 277 -3.19 -23.19 7.81
N ARG A 278 -3.39 -23.57 6.54
CA ARG A 278 -4.70 -23.88 5.96
C ARG A 278 -5.33 -25.22 6.35
N LYS A 279 -4.71 -26.06 7.19
CA LYS A 279 -5.37 -27.31 7.65
C LYS A 279 -6.33 -27.12 8.83
N SER A 280 -6.40 -25.95 9.46
CA SER A 280 -7.35 -25.69 10.55
C SER A 280 -8.12 -24.38 10.37
N SER A 281 -9.20 -24.41 9.60
CA SER A 281 -10.42 -23.60 9.77
C SER A 281 -11.32 -23.70 8.53
N VAL A 282 -11.91 -24.88 8.35
CA VAL A 282 -13.22 -24.97 7.70
C VAL A 282 -14.22 -25.02 8.84
N THR A 283 -14.67 -23.84 9.27
CA THR A 283 -15.98 -23.69 9.91
C THR A 283 -16.59 -22.45 9.29
N GLU A 284 -17.40 -22.72 8.27
CA GLU A 284 -18.46 -21.83 7.81
C GLU A 284 -19.40 -21.56 8.99
N GLU A 285 -19.64 -20.29 9.29
CA GLU A 285 -20.96 -19.73 9.67
C GLU A 285 -21.09 -18.32 9.07
#